data_AF-A0A9E3FRP8-F1
#
_entry.id   AF-A0A9E3FRP8-F1
#
_cell.length_a   1.000
_cell.length_b   1.000
_cell.length_c   1.000
_cell.angle_alpha   90.00
_cell.angle_beta   90.00
_cell.angle_gamma   90.00
#
_symmetry.space_group_name_H-M   'P 1'
#
loop_
_entity.id
_entity.type
_entity.pdbx_description
1 polymer ?
#
loop_
_entity_poly.entity_id
_entity_poly.type
_entity_poly.pdbx_seq_one_letter_code
_entity_poly.pdbx_strand_id
1 'polypeptide(L)'
;MERTRRSRVTQLLRRQSLLRADGGATAVEFALVAAPFIALLVAILQTMVVFFAQRLLDEVVSQASRTILTGQAQTSGLTQSQFTSWVCQKTVILFTCANYMVNVTSYSSFSAASTATPTLTFDSSGNVSNTWNYSLG
;
A
#
# COMPACT_ATOMS: atom_id res chain seq x y z
N MET A 1 -25.58 -66.03 10.88
CA MET A 1 -26.09 -64.89 10.07
C MET A 1 -26.46 -63.68 10.95
N GLU A 2 -25.73 -63.35 12.04
CA GLU A 2 -26.25 -62.41 13.07
C GLU A 2 -25.38 -61.17 13.37
N ARG A 3 -24.19 -61.06 12.77
CA ARG A 3 -23.25 -59.95 13.07
C ARG A 3 -23.50 -58.65 12.29
N THR A 4 -24.31 -58.67 11.24
CA THR A 4 -24.53 -57.51 10.35
C THR A 4 -25.62 -56.54 10.83
N ARG A 5 -26.47 -56.94 11.79
CA ARG A 5 -27.58 -56.09 12.27
C ARG A 5 -27.16 -55.03 13.29
N ARG A 6 -26.09 -55.28 14.06
CA ARG A 6 -25.60 -54.36 15.11
C ARG A 6 -24.89 -53.11 14.56
N SER A 7 -24.33 -53.17 13.36
CA SER A 7 -23.53 -52.08 12.76
C SER A 7 -24.36 -50.88 12.28
N ARG A 8 -25.57 -51.11 11.76
CA ARG A 8 -26.42 -50.03 11.23
C ARG A 8 -27.02 -49.16 12.32
N VAL A 9 -27.32 -49.74 13.49
CA VAL A 9 -27.90 -49.03 14.64
C VAL A 9 -26.90 -48.02 15.23
N THR A 10 -25.63 -48.40 15.39
CA THR A 10 -24.58 -47.50 15.89
C THR A 10 -24.25 -46.36 14.92
N GLN A 11 -24.33 -46.60 13.60
CA GLN A 11 -24.12 -45.55 12.59
C GLN A 11 -25.24 -44.51 12.57
N LEU A 12 -26.51 -44.94 12.74
CA LEU A 12 -27.65 -44.02 12.75
C LEU A 12 -27.68 -43.15 14.02
N LEU A 13 -27.36 -43.73 15.17
CA LEU A 13 -27.26 -43.01 16.45
C LEU A 13 -26.13 -41.95 16.45
N ARG A 14 -25.01 -42.25 15.78
CA ARG A 14 -23.86 -41.32 15.66
C ARG A 14 -24.12 -40.14 14.71
N ARG A 15 -25.00 -40.31 13.72
CA ARG A 15 -25.48 -39.20 12.87
C ARG A 15 -26.49 -38.32 13.61
N GLN A 16 -27.38 -38.92 14.40
CA GLN A 16 -28.31 -38.17 15.24
C GLN A 16 -27.61 -37.38 16.35
N SER A 17 -26.49 -37.87 16.89
CA SER A 17 -25.71 -37.12 17.88
C SER A 17 -24.97 -35.91 17.30
N LEU A 18 -24.57 -35.95 16.02
CA LEU A 18 -23.99 -34.79 15.32
C LEU A 18 -25.04 -33.72 15.00
N LEU A 19 -26.28 -34.14 14.72
CA LEU A 19 -27.42 -33.24 14.47
C LEU A 19 -27.97 -32.60 15.75
N ARG A 20 -27.62 -33.15 16.93
CA ARG A 20 -28.10 -32.70 18.24
C ARG A 20 -26.99 -32.04 19.07
N ALA A 21 -25.88 -31.68 18.44
CA ALA A 21 -24.76 -31.04 19.09
C ALA A 21 -24.94 -29.51 19.07
N ASP A 22 -25.40 -28.94 20.19
CA ASP A 22 -25.60 -27.48 20.38
C ASP A 22 -24.30 -26.67 20.20
N GLY A 23 -23.13 -27.31 20.33
CA GLY A 23 -21.83 -26.69 20.07
C GLY A 23 -21.55 -26.32 18.60
N GLY A 24 -22.31 -26.87 17.65
CA GLY A 24 -22.22 -26.48 16.24
C GLY A 24 -22.88 -25.13 15.97
N ALA A 25 -24.00 -24.84 16.63
CA ALA A 25 -24.71 -23.56 16.49
C ALA A 25 -23.90 -22.40 17.05
N THR A 26 -23.28 -22.58 18.23
CA THR A 26 -22.42 -21.56 18.85
C THR A 26 -21.16 -21.28 18.03
N ALA A 27 -20.59 -22.29 17.37
CA ALA A 27 -19.47 -22.10 16.45
C ALA A 27 -19.86 -21.25 15.23
N VAL A 28 -21.08 -21.43 14.70
CA VAL A 28 -21.60 -20.63 13.57
C VAL A 28 -21.91 -19.20 14.00
N GLU A 29 -22.50 -19.00 15.18
CA GLU A 29 -22.75 -17.67 15.75
C GLU A 29 -21.46 -16.88 15.95
N PHE A 30 -20.41 -17.53 16.48
CA PHE A 30 -19.11 -16.89 16.63
C PHE A 30 -18.46 -16.59 15.28
N ALA A 31 -18.54 -17.51 14.31
CA ALA A 31 -18.00 -17.29 12.97
C ALA A 31 -18.65 -16.10 12.25
N LEU A 32 -19.96 -15.88 12.46
CA LEU A 32 -20.71 -14.77 11.86
C LEU A 32 -20.23 -13.40 12.37
N VAL A 33 -19.76 -13.31 13.62
CA VAL A 33 -19.19 -12.07 14.19
C VAL A 33 -17.68 -11.99 13.95
N ALA A 34 -16.96 -13.10 13.99
CA ALA A 34 -15.52 -13.14 13.78
C ALA A 34 -15.14 -12.71 12.35
N ALA A 35 -15.91 -13.11 11.34
CA ALA A 35 -15.64 -12.75 9.95
C ALA A 35 -15.57 -11.23 9.70
N PRO A 36 -16.60 -10.41 10.05
CA PRO A 36 -16.52 -8.96 9.89
C PRO A 36 -15.47 -8.32 10.80
N PHE A 37 -15.22 -8.87 12.00
CA PHE A 37 -14.19 -8.36 12.91
C PHE A 37 -12.77 -8.50 12.31
N ILE A 38 -12.43 -9.68 11.78
CA ILE A 38 -11.13 -9.92 11.14
C ILE A 38 -11.00 -9.07 9.86
N ALA A 39 -12.08 -8.94 9.07
CA ALA A 39 -12.09 -8.07 7.90
C ALA A 39 -11.79 -6.61 8.27
N LEU A 40 -12.38 -6.12 9.36
CA LEU A 40 -12.12 -4.77 9.88
C LEU A 40 -10.69 -4.61 10.39
N LEU A 41 -10.12 -5.61 11.07
CA LEU A 41 -8.72 -5.59 11.48
C LEU A 41 -7.77 -5.52 10.28
N VAL A 42 -8.02 -6.31 9.24
CA VAL A 42 -7.22 -6.26 7.99
C VAL A 42 -7.37 -4.90 7.32
N ALA A 43 -8.57 -4.32 7.28
CA ALA A 43 -8.79 -2.99 6.74
C ALA A 43 -8.01 -1.91 7.50
N ILE A 44 -7.96 -1.98 8.84
CA ILE A 44 -7.15 -1.07 9.67
C ILE A 44 -5.67 -1.24 9.33
N LEU A 45 -5.15 -2.46 9.35
CA LEU A 45 -3.73 -2.73 9.05
C LEU A 45 -3.35 -2.24 7.66
N GLN A 46 -4.19 -2.50 6.66
CA GLN A 46 -4.01 -2.00 5.30
C GLN A 46 -3.93 -0.47 5.28
N THR A 47 -4.86 0.20 5.97
CA THR A 47 -4.91 1.66 6.05
C THR A 47 -3.67 2.22 6.75
N MET A 48 -3.18 1.56 7.81
CA MET A 48 -1.94 1.96 8.50
C MET A 48 -0.74 1.90 7.56
N VAL A 49 -0.61 0.86 6.73
CA VAL A 49 0.49 0.75 5.75
C VAL A 49 0.41 1.86 4.70
N VAL A 50 -0.78 2.20 4.21
CA VAL A 50 -0.97 3.30 3.25
C VAL A 50 -0.53 4.63 3.85
N PHE A 51 -0.99 4.97 5.05
CA PHE A 51 -0.59 6.21 5.71
C PHE A 51 0.90 6.23 6.05
N PHE A 52 1.47 5.08 6.46
CA PHE A 52 2.89 4.97 6.72
C PHE A 52 3.73 5.26 5.46
N ALA A 53 3.32 4.73 4.31
CA ALA A 53 3.97 5.00 3.03
C ALA A 53 3.93 6.51 2.67
N GLN A 54 2.78 7.17 2.88
CA GLN A 54 2.66 8.61 2.67
C GLN A 54 3.61 9.41 3.56
N ARG A 55 3.65 9.11 4.87
CA ARG A 55 4.53 9.81 5.83
C ARG A 55 6.01 9.60 5.54
N LEU A 56 6.38 8.37 5.15
CA LEU A 56 7.74 8.08 4.74
C LEU A 56 8.14 8.91 3.51
N LEU A 57 7.25 9.03 2.53
CA LEU A 57 7.51 9.81 1.32
C LEU A 57 7.63 11.30 1.63
N ASP A 58 6.75 11.86 2.46
CA ASP A 58 6.79 13.27 2.89
C ASP A 58 8.13 13.63 3.56
N GLU A 59 8.64 12.76 4.43
CA GLU A 59 9.92 12.96 5.11
C GLU A 59 11.08 12.98 4.09
N VAL A 60 11.09 12.05 3.14
CA VAL A 60 12.13 12.00 2.12
C VAL A 60 12.04 13.19 1.16
N VAL A 61 10.84 13.64 0.79
CA VAL A 61 10.62 14.85 -0.02
C VAL A 61 11.11 16.10 0.73
N SER A 62 10.86 16.20 2.02
CA SER A 62 11.40 17.28 2.87
C SER A 62 12.93 17.30 2.86
N GLN A 63 13.60 16.15 2.98
CA GLN A 63 15.06 16.07 2.87
C GLN A 63 15.56 16.42 1.46
N ALA A 64 14.91 15.88 0.42
CA ALA A 64 15.26 16.10 -0.98
C ALA A 64 15.14 17.58 -1.38
N SER A 65 14.06 18.25 -0.96
CA SER A 65 13.87 19.68 -1.20
C SER A 65 14.97 20.51 -0.55
N ARG A 66 15.41 20.19 0.68
CA ARG A 66 16.54 20.86 1.33
C ARG A 66 17.83 20.71 0.53
N THR A 67 18.12 19.53 -0.01
CA THR A 67 19.31 19.31 -0.86
C THR A 67 19.31 20.21 -2.09
N ILE A 68 18.14 20.47 -2.68
CA ILE A 68 18.00 21.41 -3.81
C ILE A 68 18.10 22.87 -3.34
N LEU A 69 17.36 23.24 -2.30
CA LEU A 69 17.28 24.63 -1.80
C LEU A 69 18.59 25.14 -1.19
N THR A 70 19.42 24.23 -0.68
CA THR A 70 20.75 24.56 -0.13
C THR A 70 21.87 24.59 -1.18
N GLY A 71 21.56 24.32 -2.46
CA GLY A 71 22.57 24.33 -3.53
C GLY A 71 23.41 23.06 -3.62
N GLN A 72 23.16 22.02 -2.79
CA GLN A 72 23.98 20.81 -2.78
C GLN A 72 23.85 20.01 -4.07
N ALA A 73 22.64 19.91 -4.64
CA ALA A 73 22.40 19.21 -5.90
C ALA A 73 23.10 19.90 -7.09
N GLN A 74 23.11 21.24 -7.09
CA GLN A 74 23.73 22.11 -8.07
C GLN A 74 25.26 21.96 -8.02
N THR A 75 25.83 22.09 -6.82
CA THR A 75 27.28 22.01 -6.60
C THR A 75 27.83 20.63 -6.97
N SER A 76 27.06 19.58 -6.73
CA SER A 76 27.44 18.20 -7.07
C SER A 76 27.13 17.81 -8.51
N GLY A 77 26.49 18.68 -9.30
CA GLY A 77 26.12 18.42 -10.69
C GLY A 77 25.17 17.23 -10.87
N LEU A 78 24.27 16.99 -9.90
CA LEU A 78 23.40 15.82 -9.92
C LEU A 78 22.41 15.90 -11.09
N THR A 79 22.47 14.91 -11.99
CA THR A 79 21.46 14.73 -13.03
C THR A 79 20.11 14.30 -12.43
N GLN A 80 19.02 14.50 -13.17
CA GLN A 80 17.68 14.07 -12.74
C GLN A 80 17.64 12.57 -12.39
N SER A 81 18.29 11.72 -13.18
CA SER A 81 18.35 10.27 -12.93
C SER A 81 19.09 9.95 -11.63
N GLN A 82 20.25 10.59 -11.38
CA GLN A 82 21.02 10.38 -10.16
C GLN A 82 20.25 10.86 -8.92
N PHE A 83 19.60 12.02 -9.01
CA PHE A 83 18.77 12.54 -7.94
C PHE A 83 17.59 11.61 -7.64
N THR A 84 16.90 11.15 -8.68
CA THR A 84 15.78 10.19 -8.55
C THR A 84 16.24 8.88 -7.90
N SER A 85 17.41 8.37 -8.29
CA SER A 85 18.01 7.18 -7.67
C SER A 85 18.33 7.39 -6.19
N TRP A 86 18.88 8.56 -5.83
CA TRP A 86 19.19 8.89 -4.43
C TRP A 86 17.93 8.97 -3.57
N VAL A 87 16.85 9.57 -4.08
CA VAL A 87 15.54 9.61 -3.41
C VAL A 87 14.98 8.19 -3.25
N CYS A 88 15.05 7.38 -4.31
CA CYS A 88 14.51 6.02 -4.26
C CYS A 88 15.20 5.12 -3.22
N GLN A 89 16.53 5.24 -3.07
CA GLN A 89 17.27 4.44 -2.09
C GLN A 89 16.77 4.64 -0.64
N LYS A 90 16.11 5.77 -0.34
CA LYS A 90 15.52 6.07 0.98
C LYS A 90 14.13 5.45 1.19
N THR A 91 13.49 4.94 0.13
CA THR A 91 12.06 4.57 0.10
C THR A 91 11.79 3.18 -0.50
N VAL A 92 12.84 2.44 -0.87
CA VAL A 92 12.78 1.13 -1.57
C VAL A 92 11.96 0.05 -0.85
N ILE A 93 11.72 0.19 0.45
CA ILE A 93 10.93 -0.77 1.24
C ILE A 93 9.45 -0.77 0.82
N LEU A 94 8.90 0.40 0.45
CA LEU A 94 7.47 0.57 0.16
C LEU A 94 7.19 1.00 -1.28
N PHE A 95 8.21 1.46 -2.00
CA PHE A 95 8.08 2.04 -3.34
C PHE A 95 9.08 1.43 -4.32
N THR A 96 8.71 1.41 -5.59
CA THR A 96 9.54 0.92 -6.69
C THR A 96 10.15 2.08 -7.46
N CYS A 97 11.48 2.07 -7.66
CA CYS A 97 12.20 3.18 -8.31
C CYS A 97 11.68 3.52 -9.72
N ALA A 98 11.13 2.53 -10.44
CA ALA A 98 10.59 2.72 -11.78
C ALA A 98 9.39 3.69 -11.84
N ASN A 99 8.68 3.87 -10.73
CA ASN A 99 7.47 4.70 -10.64
C ASN A 99 7.74 6.10 -10.05
N TYR A 100 9.00 6.48 -9.81
CA TYR A 100 9.32 7.80 -9.29
C TYR A 100 9.27 8.88 -10.35
N MET A 101 8.66 10.01 -9.97
CA MET A 101 8.54 11.20 -10.81
C MET A 101 9.12 12.37 -10.05
N VAL A 102 10.15 12.98 -10.61
CA VAL A 102 10.81 14.14 -10.02
C VAL A 102 10.64 15.32 -10.97
N ASN A 103 9.88 16.32 -10.51
CA ASN A 103 9.79 17.63 -11.14
C ASN A 103 10.51 18.66 -10.28
N VAL A 104 11.49 19.35 -10.83
CA VAL A 104 12.13 20.50 -10.20
C VAL A 104 12.05 21.67 -11.17
N THR A 105 11.45 22.75 -10.71
CA THR A 105 11.25 23.97 -11.49
C THR A 105 11.76 25.16 -10.69
N SER A 106 12.61 25.98 -11.31
CA SER A 106 13.06 27.26 -10.77
C SER A 106 12.08 28.38 -11.15
N TYR A 107 11.91 29.35 -10.26
CA TYR A 107 11.06 30.53 -10.47
C TYR A 107 11.85 31.79 -10.15
N SER A 108 11.59 32.87 -10.89
CA SER A 108 12.26 34.17 -10.71
C SER A 108 11.86 34.91 -9.43
N SER A 109 10.71 34.55 -8.84
CA SER A 109 10.24 35.08 -7.56
C SER A 109 9.40 34.04 -6.82
N PHE A 110 9.33 34.14 -5.49
CA PHE A 110 8.49 33.27 -4.68
C PHE A 110 7.00 33.40 -5.02
N SER A 111 6.55 34.60 -5.39
CA SER A 111 5.16 34.87 -5.80
C SER A 111 4.74 34.19 -7.11
N ALA A 112 5.69 33.82 -7.96
CA ALA A 112 5.43 33.12 -9.22
C ALA A 112 5.41 31.60 -9.07
N ALA A 113 5.79 31.06 -7.91
CA ALA A 113 5.84 29.63 -7.68
C ALA A 113 4.42 29.03 -7.64
N SER A 114 4.18 28.02 -8.48
CA SER A 114 2.94 27.26 -8.44
C SER A 114 2.97 26.24 -7.31
N THR A 115 1.96 26.27 -6.44
CA THR A 115 1.69 25.24 -5.42
C THR A 115 0.62 24.26 -5.86
N ALA A 116 0.13 24.37 -7.10
CA ALA A 116 -0.88 23.48 -7.63
C ALA A 116 -0.33 22.05 -7.76
N THR A 117 -1.16 21.07 -7.40
CA THR A 117 -0.82 19.66 -7.59
C THR A 117 -0.62 19.38 -9.08
N PRO A 118 0.48 18.73 -9.49
CA PRO A 118 0.70 18.37 -10.89
C PRO A 118 -0.43 17.48 -11.40
N THR A 119 -1.00 17.82 -12.57
CA THR A 119 -1.99 16.97 -13.23
C THR A 119 -1.27 15.90 -14.04
N LEU A 120 -1.56 14.63 -13.78
CA LEU A 120 -1.00 13.51 -14.53
C LEU A 120 -1.77 13.33 -15.85
N THR A 121 -1.03 13.23 -16.95
CA THR A 121 -1.55 12.83 -18.27
C THR A 121 -1.15 11.38 -18.52
N PHE A 122 -2.02 10.62 -19.18
CA PHE A 122 -1.80 9.20 -19.46
C PHE A 122 -1.89 8.93 -20.96
N ASP A 123 -1.04 8.02 -21.46
CA ASP A 123 -1.11 7.51 -22.82
C ASP A 123 -2.24 6.47 -22.98
N SER A 124 -2.46 5.97 -24.20
CA SER A 124 -3.46 4.94 -24.49
C SER A 124 -3.23 3.59 -23.78
N SER A 125 -2.04 3.39 -23.22
CA SER A 125 -1.64 2.18 -22.49
C SER A 125 -1.74 2.37 -20.97
N GLY A 126 -2.16 3.55 -20.50
CA GLY A 126 -2.28 3.88 -19.08
C GLY A 126 -0.96 4.27 -18.41
N ASN A 127 0.11 4.50 -19.16
CA ASN A 127 1.36 5.02 -18.61
C ASN A 127 1.31 6.54 -18.49
N VAL A 128 2.00 7.07 -17.49
CA VAL A 128 2.10 8.53 -17.33
C VAL A 128 2.96 9.12 -18.45
N SER A 129 2.38 10.07 -19.18
CA SER A 129 2.98 10.74 -20.34
C SER A 129 3.53 12.14 -20.03
N ASN A 130 3.54 12.56 -18.76
CA ASN A 130 4.06 13.86 -18.37
C ASN A 130 5.55 14.03 -18.73
N THR A 131 5.91 15.24 -19.18
CA THR A 131 7.31 15.65 -19.26
C THR A 131 7.73 16.28 -17.93
N TRP A 132 8.68 15.66 -17.23
CA TRP A 132 9.14 16.11 -15.92
C TRP A 132 10.38 17.00 -16.06
N ASN A 133 10.26 18.28 -15.71
CA ASN A 133 11.38 19.22 -15.75
C ASN A 133 12.35 18.97 -14.59
N TYR A 134 13.63 19.26 -14.82
CA TYR A 134 14.66 19.26 -13.80
C TYR A 134 15.59 20.46 -14.02
N SER A 135 15.13 21.62 -13.56
CA SER A 135 15.89 22.88 -13.57
C SER A 135 16.26 23.25 -12.13
N LEU A 136 17.55 23.27 -11.81
CA LEU A 136 18.03 23.53 -10.45
C LEU A 136 18.28 25.02 -10.14
N GLY A 137 17.97 25.93 -11.08
CA GLY A 137 18.25 27.36 -10.95
C GLY A 137 19.11 27.87 -12.08
#